data_AF-A0A521G6F4-F1
#
_entry.id   AF-A0A521G6F4-F1
#
_cell.length_a   1.000
_cell.length_b   1.000
_cell.length_c   1.000
_cell.angle_alpha   90.00
_cell.angle_beta   90.00
_cell.angle_gamma   90.00
#
_symmetry.space_group_name_H-M   'P 1'
#
loop_
_entity.id
_entity.type
_entity.pdbx_description
1 polymer ?
#
loop_
_entity_poly.entity_id
_entity_poly.type
_entity_poly.pdbx_seq_one_letter_code
_entity_poly.pdbx_strand_id
1 'polypeptide(L)'
;MTTTNQIKIALEAASIPSELASKIADNYKPCYQLLPLGDENYSEVGNSRAGGLPDLPIGVDWPLDSNGTGLYFVAQVNLADLPDQHQVIPFLPKRGLLYFFINQWSWQDTR
;
A
#
# COMPACT_ATOMS: atom_id res chain seq x y z
N MET A 1 -5.66 -8.97 -17.35
CA MET A 1 -6.10 -7.65 -16.82
C MET A 1 -7.61 -7.53 -16.95
N THR A 2 -8.29 -7.14 -15.87
CA THR A 2 -9.74 -6.89 -15.88
C THR A 2 -10.06 -5.68 -16.74
N THR A 3 -11.04 -5.79 -17.63
CA THR A 3 -11.46 -4.68 -18.50
C THR A 3 -12.50 -3.79 -17.82
N THR A 4 -12.63 -2.54 -18.26
CA THR A 4 -13.69 -1.60 -17.84
C THR A 4 -15.09 -2.25 -17.94
N ASN A 5 -15.35 -3.01 -19.01
CA ASN A 5 -16.62 -3.70 -19.19
C ASN A 5 -16.85 -4.78 -18.12
N GLN A 6 -15.83 -5.57 -17.79
CA GLN A 6 -15.92 -6.57 -16.72
C GLN A 6 -16.15 -5.93 -15.36
N ILE A 7 -15.50 -4.80 -15.07
CA ILE A 7 -15.70 -4.04 -13.82
C ILE A 7 -17.14 -3.54 -13.73
N LYS A 8 -17.66 -2.93 -14.80
CA LYS A 8 -19.04 -2.43 -14.83
C LYS A 8 -20.06 -3.55 -14.58
N ILE A 9 -19.92 -4.69 -15.25
CA ILE A 9 -20.80 -5.86 -15.07
C ILE A 9 -20.77 -6.34 -13.61
N ALA A 10 -19.58 -6.41 -13.00
CA ALA A 10 -19.44 -6.83 -11.60
C ALA A 10 -20.10 -5.84 -10.62
N LEU A 11 -19.98 -4.53 -10.88
CA LEU A 11 -20.62 -3.49 -10.06
C LEU A 11 -22.15 -3.50 -10.17
N GLU A 12 -22.68 -3.68 -11.37
CA GLU A 12 -24.13 -3.80 -11.59
C GLU A 12 -24.69 -5.07 -10.93
N ALA A 13 -23.97 -6.20 -10.99
CA ALA A 13 -24.33 -7.42 -10.26
C ALA A 13 -24.32 -7.22 -8.73
N ALA A 14 -23.48 -6.31 -8.22
CA ALA A 14 -23.47 -5.87 -6.83
C ALA A 14 -24.54 -4.80 -6.50
N SER A 15 -25.53 -4.59 -7.40
CA SER A 15 -26.61 -3.61 -7.26
C SER A 15 -26.16 -2.14 -7.21
N ILE A 16 -24.98 -1.82 -7.74
CA ILE A 16 -24.55 -0.44 -7.94
C ILE A 16 -25.29 0.15 -9.15
N PRO A 17 -25.91 1.34 -9.05
CA PRO A 17 -26.62 1.96 -10.17
C PRO A 17 -25.72 2.11 -11.41
N SER A 18 -26.25 1.80 -12.60
CA SER A 18 -25.46 1.72 -13.85
C SER A 18 -24.65 3.00 -14.14
N GLU A 19 -25.20 4.18 -13.86
CA GLU A 19 -24.49 5.45 -14.05
C GLU A 19 -23.25 5.54 -13.14
N LEU A 20 -23.39 5.15 -11.88
CA LEU A 20 -22.27 5.12 -10.92
C LEU A 20 -21.28 4.00 -11.26
N ALA A 21 -21.77 2.83 -11.66
CA ALA A 21 -20.93 1.71 -12.09
C ALA A 21 -20.04 2.09 -13.29
N SER A 22 -20.60 2.82 -14.27
CA SER A 22 -19.82 3.35 -15.40
C SER A 22 -18.76 4.33 -14.92
N LYS A 23 -19.14 5.31 -14.08
CA LYS A 23 -18.19 6.29 -13.52
C LYS A 23 -17.04 5.63 -12.77
N ILE A 24 -17.31 4.60 -11.97
CA ILE A 24 -16.27 3.84 -11.25
C ILE A 24 -15.39 3.08 -12.26
N ALA A 25 -15.98 2.35 -13.20
CA ALA A 25 -15.22 1.55 -14.16
C ALA A 25 -14.31 2.40 -15.07
N ASP A 26 -14.77 3.59 -15.47
CA ASP A 26 -14.01 4.52 -16.32
C ASP A 26 -12.84 5.18 -15.58
N ASN A 27 -12.93 5.30 -14.25
CA ASN A 27 -11.92 5.96 -13.42
C ASN A 27 -11.08 4.99 -12.57
N TYR A 28 -11.39 3.70 -12.60
CA TYR A 28 -10.67 2.69 -11.83
C TYR A 28 -9.17 2.70 -12.17
N LYS A 29 -8.35 2.58 -11.12
CA LYS A 29 -6.92 2.37 -11.23
C LYS A 29 -6.58 1.02 -10.58
N PRO A 30 -5.81 0.16 -11.27
CA PRO A 30 -5.27 -1.04 -10.66
C PRO A 30 -4.58 -0.75 -9.33
N CYS A 31 -4.84 -1.58 -8.32
CA CYS A 31 -4.26 -1.44 -7.00
C CYS A 31 -4.02 -2.81 -6.38
N TYR A 32 -3.12 -2.87 -5.40
CA TYR A 32 -2.98 -4.02 -4.52
C TYR A 32 -3.70 -3.72 -3.21
N GLN A 33 -4.49 -4.68 -2.75
CA GLN A 33 -5.03 -4.67 -1.40
C GLN A 33 -4.02 -5.35 -0.47
N LEU A 34 -3.59 -4.64 0.57
CA LEU A 34 -2.75 -5.20 1.62
C LEU A 34 -3.64 -5.70 2.75
N LEU A 35 -3.52 -6.99 3.08
CA LEU A 35 -4.30 -7.63 4.13
C LEU A 35 -3.35 -8.06 5.26
N PRO A 36 -3.63 -7.70 6.52
CA PRO A 36 -2.85 -8.19 7.65
C PRO A 36 -3.09 -9.70 7.80
N LEU A 37 -2.00 -10.47 7.87
CA LEU A 37 -2.05 -11.94 7.96
C LEU A 37 -1.85 -12.47 9.39
N GLY A 38 -1.38 -11.62 10.30
CA GLY A 38 -1.11 -11.97 11.70
C GLY A 38 -0.18 -10.97 12.36
N ASP A 39 0.26 -11.31 13.57
CA ASP A 39 1.22 -10.51 14.33
C ASP A 39 2.65 -10.72 13.81
N GLU A 40 3.41 -9.63 13.80
CA GLU A 40 4.85 -9.65 13.49
C GLU A 40 5.68 -10.06 14.72
N ASN A 41 6.71 -10.86 14.50
CA ASN A 41 7.64 -11.33 15.54
C ASN A 41 9.12 -11.05 15.22
N TYR A 42 9.40 -10.38 14.10
CA TYR A 42 10.75 -10.02 13.62
C TYR A 42 11.66 -11.22 13.33
N SER A 43 11.07 -12.39 13.04
CA SER A 43 11.85 -13.60 12.70
C SER A 43 12.41 -13.59 11.28
N GLU A 44 11.78 -12.84 10.37
CA GLU A 44 12.20 -12.71 8.98
C GLU A 44 12.51 -11.25 8.63
N VAL A 45 13.72 -11.00 8.15
CA VAL A 45 14.15 -9.66 7.72
C VAL A 45 13.66 -9.40 6.31
N GLY A 46 13.02 -8.25 6.10
CA GLY A 46 12.58 -7.78 4.79
C GLY A 46 11.25 -8.35 4.34
N ASN A 47 10.47 -8.97 5.22
CA ASN A 47 9.07 -9.31 4.95
C ASN A 47 8.19 -8.05 4.91
N SER A 48 7.03 -8.12 4.28
CA SER A 48 6.05 -7.02 4.32
C SER A 48 5.48 -6.86 5.74
N ARG A 49 5.39 -5.63 6.24
CA ARG A 49 4.98 -5.32 7.62
C ARG A 49 4.24 -3.99 7.72
N ALA A 50 3.26 -3.90 8.62
CA ALA A 50 2.61 -2.65 9.01
C ALA A 50 2.93 -2.33 10.48
N GLY A 51 3.42 -1.12 10.74
CA GLY A 51 3.86 -0.66 12.06
C GLY A 51 5.15 -1.32 12.54
N GLY A 52 5.49 -1.08 13.81
CA GLY A 52 6.71 -1.63 14.42
C GLY A 52 7.98 -0.88 14.03
N LEU A 53 9.08 -1.61 13.89
CA LEU A 53 10.37 -1.08 13.43
C LEU A 53 10.64 -1.53 11.99
N PRO A 54 11.22 -0.67 11.13
CA PRO A 54 11.61 -1.03 9.78
C PRO A 54 12.91 -1.83 9.73
N ASP A 55 13.06 -2.66 8.70
CA ASP A 55 14.29 -3.37 8.38
C ASP A 55 15.22 -2.50 7.51
N LEU A 56 15.63 -1.34 8.05
CA LEU A 56 16.50 -0.42 7.30
C LEU A 56 17.88 -1.07 7.02
N PRO A 57 18.40 -0.95 5.78
CA PRO A 57 19.73 -1.43 5.46
C PRO A 57 20.81 -0.72 6.27
N ILE A 58 21.93 -1.40 6.51
CA ILE A 58 23.09 -0.82 7.19
C ILE A 58 23.55 0.44 6.45
N GLY A 59 23.76 1.52 7.19
CA GLY A 59 24.20 2.81 6.66
C GLY A 59 23.09 3.70 6.09
N VAL A 60 21.82 3.27 6.17
CA VAL A 60 20.69 4.15 5.89
C VAL A 60 20.26 4.85 7.18
N ASP A 61 20.37 6.17 7.19
CA ASP A 61 19.91 7.00 8.31
C ASP A 61 18.38 6.97 8.44
N TRP A 62 17.90 7.20 9.65
CA TRP A 62 16.47 7.33 9.91
C TRP A 62 15.88 8.53 9.15
N PRO A 63 14.76 8.38 8.42
CA PRO A 63 14.16 9.50 7.70
C PRO A 63 13.73 10.63 8.64
N LEU A 64 14.13 11.86 8.30
CA LEU A 64 13.79 13.08 9.04
C LEU A 64 12.88 13.99 8.21
N ASP A 65 12.04 14.79 8.87
CA ASP A 65 11.31 15.88 8.24
C ASP A 65 12.20 17.10 7.97
N SER A 66 11.61 18.16 7.39
CA SER A 66 12.32 19.40 7.07
C SER A 66 12.88 20.15 8.30
N ASN A 67 12.44 19.81 9.51
CA ASN A 67 12.91 20.39 10.76
C ASN A 67 13.94 19.49 11.48
N GLY A 68 14.31 18.36 10.87
CA GLY A 68 15.21 17.37 11.48
C GLY A 68 14.52 16.43 12.48
N THR A 69 13.19 16.39 12.51
CA THR A 69 12.43 15.48 13.40
C THR A 69 12.29 14.12 12.73
N GLY A 70 12.55 13.04 13.46
CA GLY A 70 12.38 11.68 12.96
C GLY A 70 10.94 11.38 12.55
N LEU A 71 10.76 10.82 11.36
CA LEU A 71 9.45 10.40 10.87
C LEU A 71 9.01 9.10 11.54
N TYR A 72 7.70 8.90 11.64
CA TYR A 72 7.10 7.66 12.13
C TYR A 72 7.05 6.63 11.01
N PHE A 73 7.56 5.43 11.27
CA PHE A 73 7.40 4.30 10.37
C PHE A 73 5.93 3.84 10.34
N VAL A 74 5.41 3.62 9.14
CA VAL A 74 4.03 3.14 8.92
C VAL A 74 4.02 1.72 8.41
N ALA A 75 4.83 1.42 7.39
CA ALA A 75 4.87 0.09 6.78
C ALA A 75 6.10 -0.08 5.91
N GLN A 76 6.50 -1.34 5.70
CA GLN A 76 7.39 -1.73 4.63
C GLN A 76 6.68 -2.79 3.78
N VAL A 77 6.89 -2.73 2.47
CA VAL A 77 6.33 -3.70 1.52
C VAL A 77 7.46 -4.28 0.70
N ASN A 78 7.64 -5.59 0.78
CA ASN A 78 8.56 -6.29 -0.10
C ASN A 78 7.89 -6.45 -1.46
N LEU A 79 8.44 -5.78 -2.46
CA LEU A 79 7.88 -5.82 -3.82
C LEU A 79 7.95 -7.22 -4.44
N ALA A 80 8.80 -8.10 -3.91
CA ALA A 80 8.84 -9.51 -4.29
C ALA A 80 7.55 -10.27 -3.92
N ASP A 81 6.83 -9.82 -2.89
CA ASP A 81 5.60 -10.47 -2.39
C ASP A 81 4.36 -10.15 -3.24
N LEU A 82 4.45 -9.13 -4.11
CA LEU A 82 3.30 -8.68 -4.90
C LEU A 82 2.96 -9.72 -5.99
N PRO A 83 1.69 -10.16 -6.10
CA PRO A 83 1.27 -11.11 -7.12
C PRO A 83 1.29 -10.45 -8.51
N ASP A 84 1.48 -11.25 -9.56
CA ASP A 84 1.42 -10.81 -10.96
C ASP A 84 2.22 -9.52 -11.24
N GLN A 85 3.45 -9.50 -10.71
CA GLN A 85 4.38 -8.36 -10.78
C GLN A 85 4.37 -7.71 -12.18
N HIS A 86 4.23 -6.38 -12.20
CA HIS A 86 4.15 -5.50 -13.39
C HIS A 86 2.87 -5.59 -14.23
N GLN A 87 1.98 -6.56 -14.01
CA GLN A 87 0.69 -6.60 -14.73
C GLN A 87 -0.34 -5.66 -14.11
N VAL A 88 -0.37 -5.55 -12.78
CA VAL A 88 -1.30 -4.67 -12.07
C VAL A 88 -0.76 -3.24 -12.06
N ILE A 89 0.49 -3.05 -11.61
CA ILE A 89 1.14 -1.74 -11.50
C ILE A 89 2.50 -1.78 -12.23
N PRO A 90 2.57 -1.39 -13.52
CA PRO A 90 3.75 -1.63 -14.36
C PRO A 90 5.02 -0.88 -13.94
N PHE A 91 4.90 0.24 -13.24
CA PHE A 91 6.03 1.09 -12.88
C PHE A 91 6.75 0.66 -11.59
N LEU A 92 6.18 -0.26 -10.81
CA LEU A 92 6.83 -0.72 -9.57
C LEU A 92 8.04 -1.61 -9.90
N PRO A 93 9.17 -1.48 -9.17
CA PRO A 93 10.28 -2.43 -9.30
C PRO A 93 9.87 -3.88 -9.02
N LYS A 94 10.60 -4.85 -9.60
CA LYS A 94 10.33 -6.30 -9.38
C LYS A 94 10.66 -6.79 -7.98
N ARG A 95 11.55 -6.07 -7.30
CA ARG A 95 12.16 -6.45 -6.03
C ARG A 95 12.63 -5.20 -5.30
N GLY A 96 12.87 -5.34 -4.00
CA GLY A 96 13.27 -4.26 -3.12
C GLY A 96 12.20 -3.98 -2.08
N LEU A 97 12.59 -3.25 -1.04
CA LEU A 97 11.73 -2.90 0.07
C LEU A 97 11.26 -1.45 -0.08
N LEU A 98 9.95 -1.26 -0.17
CA LEU A 98 9.31 0.06 -0.19
C LEU A 98 8.92 0.44 1.22
N TYR A 99 9.42 1.56 1.73
CA TYR A 99 9.11 2.04 3.06
C TYR A 99 8.15 3.24 3.03
N PHE A 100 7.24 3.27 3.99
CA PHE A 100 6.32 4.38 4.21
C PHE A 100 6.62 5.00 5.57
N PHE A 101 6.91 6.29 5.55
CA PHE A 101 7.13 7.11 6.73
C PHE A 101 6.23 8.33 6.66
N ILE A 102 5.74 8.80 7.81
CA ILE A 102 4.91 9.99 7.93
C ILE A 102 5.44 10.92 9.01
N ASN A 103 5.19 12.22 8.84
CA ASN A 103 5.33 13.15 9.96
C ASN A 103 4.21 12.90 10.97
N GLN A 104 4.39 13.42 12.19
CA GLN A 104 3.46 13.43 13.32
C GLN A 104 2.08 12.74 13.16
N TRP A 105 1.79 11.81 14.07
CA TRP A 105 0.40 11.40 14.33
C TRP A 105 -0.32 12.49 15.11
N SER A 106 -0.88 13.51 14.43
CA SER A 106 -1.78 14.46 15.10
C SER A 106 -3.19 13.86 15.22
N TRP A 107 -3.46 13.16 16.31
CA TRP A 107 -4.84 12.97 16.76
C TRP A 107 -5.33 14.34 17.27
N GLN A 108 -6.15 15.03 16.49
CA GLN A 108 -7.00 16.09 17.08
C GLN A 108 -8.11 15.38 17.84
N ASP A 109 -7.83 15.03 19.09
CA ASP A 109 -8.87 14.64 20.07
C ASP A 109 -9.62 15.94 20.45
N THR A 110 -10.60 16.34 19.63
CA THR A 110 -11.61 17.31 20.07
C THR A 110 -12.54 16.60 21.03
N ARG A 111 -12.14 16.55 22.31
CA ARG A 111 -13.07 16.35 23.43
C ARG A 111 -13.88 17.61 23.65
#